data_AF-A0A6I2GIU8-F1
#
_entry.id   AF-A0A6I2GIU8-F1
#
_cell.length_a   1.000
_cell.length_b   1.000
_cell.length_c   1.000
_cell.angle_alpha   90.00
_cell.angle_beta   90.00
_cell.angle_gamma   90.00
#
_symmetry.space_group_name_H-M   'P 1'
#
loop_
_entity.id
_entity.type
_entity.pdbx_description
1 polymer ?
#
loop_
_entity_poly.entity_id
_entity_poly.type
_entity_poly.pdbx_seq_one_letter_code
_entity_poly.pdbx_strand_id
1 'polypeptide(L)'
;MTDWDVFAKALARTLIELPSRATLVIAATGNRYAQFQQFDIRLSVELTGNYYLAEPIPESAAQRLRDLGWSAPVMQRDIENWRRTLLWPIPPSRLVDLARSVVIGLRDALGIPSPSDLHASGWTEVSGDLDLTALGPIARTGFGWQS
;
A
#
# COMPACT_ATOMS: atom_id res chain seq x y z
N MET A 1 -1.09 -18.85 11.68
CA MET A 1 -0.62 -17.76 10.80
C MET A 1 -1.79 -17.44 9.88
N THR A 2 -2.21 -16.19 9.82
CA THR A 2 -3.38 -15.75 9.05
C THR A 2 -3.00 -15.47 7.59
N ASP A 3 -3.98 -15.39 6.68
CA ASP A 3 -3.73 -15.00 5.27
C ASP A 3 -3.14 -13.59 5.19
N TRP A 4 -3.56 -12.70 6.08
CA TRP A 4 -2.97 -11.36 6.24
C TRP A 4 -1.50 -11.40 6.66
N ASP A 5 -1.07 -12.36 7.50
CA ASP A 5 0.34 -12.54 7.86
C ASP A 5 1.18 -13.05 6.68
N VAL A 6 0.61 -13.92 5.84
CA VAL A 6 1.23 -14.39 4.59
C VAL A 6 1.43 -13.21 3.65
N PHE A 7 0.37 -12.43 3.43
CA PHE A 7 0.41 -11.25 2.57
C PHE A 7 1.40 -10.19 3.09
N ALA A 8 1.44 -9.91 4.40
CA ALA A 8 2.41 -8.97 4.97
C ALA A 8 3.87 -9.38 4.70
N LYS A 9 4.19 -10.68 4.78
CA LYS A 9 5.53 -11.20 4.48
C LYS A 9 5.87 -11.08 3.00
N ALA A 10 4.91 -11.39 2.13
CA ALA A 10 5.06 -11.25 0.68
C ALA A 10 5.27 -9.79 0.27
N LEU A 11 4.48 -8.87 0.83
CA LEU A 11 4.62 -7.44 0.61
C LEU A 11 5.99 -6.94 1.10
N ALA A 12 6.44 -7.34 2.29
CA ALA A 12 7.75 -6.94 2.79
C ALA A 12 8.91 -7.38 1.86
N ARG A 13 8.86 -8.61 1.32
CA ARG A 13 9.83 -9.10 0.33
C ARG A 13 9.79 -8.27 -0.95
N THR A 14 8.59 -8.01 -1.46
CA THR A 14 8.39 -7.17 -2.65
C THR A 14 8.97 -5.77 -2.45
N LEU A 15 8.80 -5.17 -1.27
CA LEU A 15 9.35 -3.84 -0.96
C LEU A 15 10.87 -3.82 -0.80
N ILE A 16 11.49 -4.92 -0.36
CA ILE A 16 12.95 -5.04 -0.27
C ILE A 16 13.58 -5.06 -1.67
N GLU A 17 12.90 -5.70 -2.63
CA GLU A 17 13.37 -5.88 -4.01
C GLU A 17 12.86 -4.78 -4.95
N LEU A 18 12.11 -3.80 -4.43
CA LEU A 18 11.45 -2.77 -5.22
C LEU A 18 12.50 -1.86 -5.90
N PRO A 19 12.55 -1.82 -7.25
CA PRO A 19 13.56 -1.04 -7.96
C PRO A 19 13.34 0.47 -7.80
N SER A 20 14.39 1.28 -8.00
CA SER A 20 14.22 2.74 -7.95
C SER A 20 13.20 3.22 -8.98
N ARG A 21 12.44 4.26 -8.63
CA ARG A 21 11.38 4.86 -9.48
C ARG A 21 10.24 3.90 -9.83
N ALA A 22 10.07 2.85 -9.03
CA ALA A 22 8.93 1.95 -9.14
C ALA A 22 7.69 2.56 -8.46
N THR A 23 6.54 2.30 -9.07
CA THR A 23 5.23 2.43 -8.42
C THR A 23 4.63 1.05 -8.24
N LEU A 24 4.14 0.75 -7.05
CA LEU A 24 3.38 -0.45 -6.73
C LEU A 24 2.03 -0.02 -6.15
N VAL A 25 0.94 -0.55 -6.65
CA VAL A 25 -0.42 -0.31 -6.17
C VAL A 25 -1.03 -1.63 -5.73
N ILE A 26 -1.52 -1.67 -4.50
CA ILE A 26 -2.34 -2.74 -3.94
C ILE A 26 -3.75 -2.19 -3.78
N ALA A 27 -4.71 -2.70 -4.55
CA ALA A 27 -6.07 -2.13 -4.63
C ALA A 27 -7.14 -3.19 -4.41
N ALA A 28 -8.30 -2.75 -3.92
CA ALA A 28 -9.56 -3.47 -3.89
C ALA A 28 -10.66 -2.59 -4.53
N THR A 29 -11.85 -3.16 -4.71
CA THR A 29 -13.02 -2.41 -5.21
C THR A 29 -13.38 -1.24 -4.29
N GLY A 30 -14.03 -0.19 -4.83
CA GLY A 30 -14.50 0.95 -4.04
C GLY A 30 -13.39 1.94 -3.64
N ASN A 31 -12.43 2.20 -4.54
CA ASN A 31 -11.32 3.14 -4.36
C ASN A 31 -10.42 2.87 -3.15
N ARG A 32 -10.42 1.64 -2.63
CA ARG A 32 -9.59 1.23 -1.48
C ARG A 32 -8.24 0.76 -1.98
N TYR A 33 -7.17 1.48 -1.66
CA TYR A 33 -5.83 1.10 -2.09
C TYR A 33 -4.74 1.55 -1.12
N ALA A 34 -3.58 0.91 -1.27
CA ALA A 34 -2.30 1.42 -0.81
C ALA A 34 -1.37 1.56 -2.03
N GLN A 35 -0.74 2.72 -2.18
CA GLN A 35 0.20 3.01 -3.27
C GLN A 35 1.59 3.28 -2.70
N PHE A 36 2.59 2.62 -3.25
CA PHE A 36 3.99 2.78 -2.92
C PHE A 36 4.70 3.47 -4.07
N GLN A 37 5.45 4.52 -3.77
CA GLN A 37 6.30 5.22 -4.72
C GLN A 37 7.72 5.21 -4.19
N GLN A 38 8.57 4.45 -4.88
CA GLN A 38 9.98 4.33 -4.59
C GLN A 38 10.73 5.44 -5.33
N PHE A 39 11.49 6.23 -4.59
CA PHE A 39 12.38 7.27 -5.11
C PHE A 39 13.82 6.97 -4.70
N ASP A 40 14.77 7.66 -5.32
CA ASP A 40 16.21 7.49 -5.07
C ASP A 40 16.58 7.67 -3.58
N ILE A 41 15.86 8.52 -2.83
CA ILE A 41 16.17 8.85 -1.42
C ILE A 41 15.06 8.49 -0.42
N ARG A 42 13.89 8.03 -0.89
CA ARG A 42 12.75 7.74 -0.02
C ARG A 42 11.79 6.71 -0.62
N LEU A 43 11.03 6.07 0.26
CA LEU A 43 9.81 5.33 -0.07
C LEU A 43 8.61 6.10 0.49
N SER A 44 7.69 6.51 -0.38
CA SER A 44 6.42 7.13 0.01
C SER A 44 5.31 6.11 -0.13
N VAL A 45 4.43 6.04 0.87
CA VAL A 45 3.25 5.18 0.86
C VAL A 45 2.02 6.02 1.11
N GLU A 46 1.02 5.86 0.26
CA GLU A 46 -0.31 6.42 0.43
C GLU A 46 -1.31 5.31 0.73
N LEU A 47 -2.33 5.64 1.53
CA LEU A 47 -3.50 4.81 1.78
C LEU A 47 -4.73 5.69 1.60
N THR A 48 -5.77 5.17 0.95
CA THR A 48 -7.01 5.92 0.67
C THR A 48 -7.53 6.65 1.90
N GLY A 49 -7.84 7.94 1.79
CA GLY A 49 -8.53 8.69 2.83
C GLY A 49 -10.03 8.85 2.58
N ASN A 50 -10.74 9.39 3.57
CA ASN A 50 -12.20 9.42 3.63
C ASN A 50 -12.89 10.08 2.42
N TYR A 51 -12.22 11.02 1.73
CA TYR A 51 -12.80 11.70 0.58
C TYR A 51 -13.21 10.73 -0.55
N TYR A 52 -12.46 9.64 -0.72
CA TYR A 52 -12.68 8.69 -1.82
C TYR A 52 -13.50 7.46 -1.41
N LEU A 53 -13.93 7.38 -0.15
CA LEU A 53 -14.61 6.21 0.40
C LEU A 53 -16.12 6.47 0.53
N ALA A 54 -16.92 5.44 0.26
CA ALA A 54 -18.36 5.49 0.50
C ALA A 54 -18.68 5.57 2.00
N GLU A 55 -17.91 4.84 2.81
CA GLU A 55 -18.00 4.85 4.27
C GLU A 55 -16.70 5.42 4.86
N PRO A 56 -16.76 6.36 5.80
CA PRO A 56 -15.57 6.94 6.40
C PRO A 56 -14.81 5.91 7.25
N ILE A 57 -13.49 6.05 7.31
CA ILE A 57 -12.64 5.27 8.21
C ILE A 57 -13.09 5.53 9.66
N PRO A 58 -13.38 4.49 10.46
CA PRO A 58 -13.73 4.64 11.87
C PRO A 58 -12.63 5.35 12.66
N GLU A 59 -13.00 6.20 13.61
CA GLU A 59 -12.03 6.99 14.39
C GLU A 59 -11.02 6.12 15.15
N SER A 60 -11.43 4.93 15.61
CA SER A 60 -10.53 3.96 16.24
C SER A 60 -9.44 3.45 15.29
N ALA A 61 -9.79 3.20 14.02
CA ALA A 61 -8.84 2.80 12.99
C ALA A 61 -7.94 3.99 12.57
N ALA A 62 -8.51 5.20 12.47
CA ALA A 62 -7.76 6.42 12.21
C ALA A 62 -6.71 6.71 13.30
N GLN A 63 -7.07 6.54 14.58
CA GLN A 63 -6.12 6.67 15.68
C GLN A 63 -5.00 5.62 15.59
N ARG A 64 -5.36 4.37 15.29
CA ARG A 64 -4.38 3.30 15.11
C ARG A 64 -3.40 3.57 13.96
N LEU A 65 -3.87 4.16 12.85
CA LEU A 65 -2.99 4.60 11.76
C LEU A 65 -1.99 5.66 12.24
N ARG A 66 -2.43 6.65 13.02
CA ARG A 66 -1.55 7.67 13.61
C ARG A 66 -0.48 7.04 14.52
N ASP A 67 -0.89 6.10 15.37
CA ASP A 67 0.04 5.40 16.28
C ASP A 67 1.10 4.56 15.51
N LEU A 68 0.75 4.10 14.31
CA LEU A 68 1.66 3.40 13.40
C LEU A 68 2.55 4.35 12.56
N GLY A 69 2.42 5.66 12.76
CA GLY A 69 3.22 6.70 12.10
C GLY A 69 2.69 7.15 10.75
N TRP A 70 1.40 6.94 10.46
CA TRP A 70 0.75 7.57 9.32
C TRP A 70 0.36 9.01 9.64
N SER A 71 0.57 9.89 8.69
CA SER A 71 0.03 11.25 8.70
C SER A 71 -1.38 11.23 8.12
N ALA A 72 -2.32 11.84 8.85
CA ALA A 72 -3.70 11.97 8.40
C ALA A 72 -3.80 12.92 7.18
N PRO A 73 -4.83 12.75 6.32
CA PRO A 73 -5.15 13.72 5.28
C PRO A 73 -5.34 15.13 5.84
N VAL A 74 -4.95 16.16 5.08
CA VAL A 74 -5.16 17.56 5.47
C VAL A 74 -6.31 18.11 4.63
N MET A 75 -7.47 18.31 5.25
CA MET A 75 -8.75 18.70 4.60
C MET A 75 -8.72 19.96 3.71
N GLN A 76 -7.63 20.75 3.69
CA GLN A 76 -7.49 22.00 2.93
C GLN A 76 -6.45 21.94 1.81
N ARG A 77 -5.88 20.76 1.54
CA ARG A 77 -4.90 20.55 0.45
C ARG A 77 -5.36 19.39 -0.41
N ASP A 78 -4.83 19.29 -1.62
CA ASP A 78 -5.01 18.15 -2.55
C ASP A 78 -4.48 16.79 -2.00
N ILE A 79 -4.17 16.72 -0.69
CA ILE A 79 -3.66 15.54 -0.01
C ILE A 79 -4.82 14.92 0.78
N GLU A 80 -5.58 14.11 0.06
CA GLU A 80 -6.77 13.44 0.59
C GLU A 80 -6.49 12.00 1.03
N ASN A 81 -5.23 11.55 0.92
CA ASN A 81 -4.77 10.24 1.37
C ASN A 81 -3.96 10.32 2.67
N TRP A 82 -4.00 9.24 3.44
CA TRP A 82 -3.06 8.98 4.52
C TRP A 82 -1.67 8.77 3.93
N ARG A 83 -0.64 9.27 4.60
CA ARG A 83 0.74 9.17 4.10
C ARG A 83 1.71 8.61 5.13
N ARG A 84 2.68 7.85 4.65
CA ARG A 84 3.84 7.43 5.41
C ARG A 84 5.08 7.49 4.53
N THR A 85 6.18 8.00 5.07
CA THR A 85 7.44 8.13 4.31
C THR A 85 8.59 7.55 5.12
N LEU A 86 9.45 6.80 4.44
CA LEU A 86 10.72 6.30 4.97
C LEU A 86 11.86 6.84 4.10
N LEU A 87 13.01 7.14 4.70
CA LEU A 87 14.20 7.66 4.00
C LEU A 87 15.25 6.56 3.85
N TRP A 88 15.94 6.50 2.71
CA TRP A 88 17.04 5.57 2.51
C TRP A 88 18.29 6.00 3.29
N PRO A 89 19.09 5.04 3.82
CA PRO A 89 18.90 3.59 3.74
C PRO A 89 17.80 3.08 4.71
N ILE A 90 16.84 2.29 4.20
CA ILE A 90 15.77 1.69 5.00
C ILE A 90 16.19 0.28 5.44
N PRO A 91 16.28 -0.01 6.75
CA PRO A 91 16.55 -1.37 7.22
C PRO A 91 15.42 -2.34 6.81
N PRO A 92 15.72 -3.60 6.45
CA PRO A 92 14.68 -4.59 6.11
C PRO A 92 13.60 -4.77 7.18
N SER A 93 13.96 -4.65 8.46
CA SER A 93 12.99 -4.69 9.57
C SER A 93 11.95 -3.57 9.49
N ARG A 94 12.33 -2.38 9.03
CA ARG A 94 11.40 -1.24 8.83
C ARG A 94 10.46 -1.45 7.65
N LEU A 95 10.88 -2.19 6.62
CA LEU A 95 10.01 -2.59 5.52
C LEU A 95 9.00 -3.67 5.95
N VAL A 96 9.40 -4.58 6.85
CA VAL A 96 8.48 -5.53 7.49
C VAL A 96 7.43 -4.80 8.35
N ASP A 97 7.85 -3.81 9.14
CA ASP A 97 6.93 -3.00 9.95
C ASP A 97 6.01 -2.14 9.09
N LEU A 98 6.51 -1.63 7.97
CA LEU A 98 5.70 -0.92 6.97
C LEU A 98 4.64 -1.83 6.37
N ALA A 99 5.01 -3.03 5.91
CA ALA A 99 4.07 -3.99 5.33
C ALA A 99 2.96 -4.40 6.31
N ARG A 100 3.31 -4.65 7.58
CA ARG A 100 2.32 -4.91 8.65
C ARG A 100 1.37 -3.74 8.88
N SER A 101 1.91 -2.53 8.86
CA SER A 101 1.12 -1.31 9.03
C SER A 101 0.17 -1.08 7.86
N VAL A 102 0.58 -1.39 6.63
CA VAL A 102 -0.30 -1.37 5.45
C VAL A 102 -1.41 -2.41 5.56
N VAL A 103 -1.11 -3.62 6.05
CA VAL A 103 -2.14 -4.63 6.32
C VAL A 103 -3.20 -4.13 7.29
N ILE A 104 -2.79 -3.44 8.37
CA ILE A 104 -3.73 -2.81 9.30
C ILE A 104 -4.56 -1.75 8.58
N GLY A 105 -3.96 -0.92 7.72
CA GLY A 105 -4.70 0.06 6.93
C GLY A 105 -5.73 -0.57 5.99
N LEU A 106 -5.32 -1.57 5.19
CA LEU A 106 -6.22 -2.26 4.25
C LEU A 106 -7.36 -3.00 4.97
N ARG A 107 -7.04 -3.75 6.03
CA ARG A 107 -7.99 -4.61 6.73
C ARG A 107 -8.87 -3.83 7.72
N ASP A 108 -8.24 -3.07 8.62
CA ASP A 108 -8.93 -2.45 9.76
C ASP A 108 -9.49 -1.07 9.40
N ALA A 109 -8.79 -0.28 8.57
CA ALA A 109 -9.23 1.06 8.20
C ALA A 109 -10.11 1.06 6.94
N LEU A 110 -9.72 0.33 5.89
CA LEU A 110 -10.49 0.24 4.64
C LEU A 110 -11.50 -0.92 4.61
N GLY A 111 -11.57 -1.72 5.67
CA GLY A 111 -12.56 -2.78 5.82
C GLY A 111 -12.46 -3.87 4.74
N ILE A 112 -11.27 -4.13 4.19
CA ILE A 112 -11.06 -5.21 3.22
C ILE A 112 -11.07 -6.54 3.98
N PRO A 113 -12.02 -7.46 3.70
CA PRO A 113 -12.17 -8.69 4.49
C PRO A 113 -10.99 -9.65 4.34
N SER A 114 -10.50 -9.84 3.11
CA SER A 114 -9.49 -10.84 2.77
C SER A 114 -8.43 -10.30 1.81
N PRO A 115 -7.17 -10.76 1.90
CA PRO A 115 -6.18 -10.48 0.87
C PRO A 115 -6.58 -10.96 -0.53
N SER A 116 -7.47 -11.96 -0.64
CA SER A 116 -7.98 -12.43 -1.94
C SER A 116 -8.81 -11.39 -2.68
N ASP A 117 -9.29 -10.36 -1.97
CA ASP A 117 -10.03 -9.23 -2.54
C ASP A 117 -9.09 -8.15 -3.11
N LEU A 118 -7.78 -8.36 -2.99
CA LEU A 118 -6.74 -7.43 -3.46
C LEU A 118 -6.28 -7.79 -4.87
N HIS A 119 -5.86 -6.77 -5.59
CA HIS A 119 -5.12 -6.85 -6.83
C HIS A 119 -3.88 -5.98 -6.74
N ALA A 120 -2.76 -6.52 -7.21
CA ALA A 120 -1.50 -5.82 -7.28
C ALA A 120 -1.16 -5.48 -8.73
N SER A 121 -0.72 -4.25 -8.94
CA SER A 121 -0.14 -3.78 -10.20
C SER A 121 1.08 -2.94 -9.87
N GLY A 122 2.08 -2.95 -10.73
CA GLY A 122 3.27 -2.17 -10.48
C GLY A 122 4.09 -2.02 -11.74
N TRP A 123 4.77 -0.89 -11.84
CA TRP A 123 5.54 -0.54 -13.02
C TRP A 123 6.74 0.33 -12.63
N THR A 124 7.68 0.44 -13.56
CA THR A 124 8.77 1.41 -13.55
C THR A 124 8.66 2.29 -14.79
N GLU A 125 9.15 3.52 -14.72
CA GLU A 125 9.19 4.40 -15.91
C GLU A 125 10.06 3.83 -17.05
N VAL A 126 11.04 2.98 -16.72
CA VAL A 126 12.09 2.53 -17.66
C VAL A 126 11.82 1.12 -18.22
N SER A 127 11.34 0.20 -17.40
CA SER A 127 11.32 -1.24 -17.69
C SER A 127 9.91 -1.84 -17.82
N GLY A 128 8.86 -1.04 -17.64
CA GLY A 128 7.48 -1.52 -17.70
C GLY A 128 7.04 -2.23 -16.42
N ASP A 129 6.18 -3.24 -16.54
CA ASP A 129 5.55 -3.95 -15.42
C ASP A 129 6.58 -4.60 -14.48
N LEU A 130 6.32 -4.53 -13.16
CA LEU A 130 7.12 -5.18 -12.14
C LEU A 130 6.84 -6.69 -12.09
N ASP A 131 7.85 -7.49 -11.76
CA ASP A 131 7.62 -8.86 -11.30
C ASP A 131 7.00 -8.85 -9.89
N LEU A 132 5.73 -9.22 -9.81
CA LEU A 132 4.95 -9.27 -8.58
C LEU A 132 4.69 -10.70 -8.10
N THR A 133 5.39 -11.69 -8.64
CA THR A 133 5.15 -13.12 -8.35
C THR A 133 5.21 -13.43 -6.85
N ALA A 134 6.03 -12.70 -6.09
CA ALA A 134 6.12 -12.83 -4.63
C ALA A 134 4.77 -12.56 -3.91
N LEU A 135 3.88 -11.76 -4.49
CA LEU A 135 2.54 -11.47 -3.97
C LEU A 135 1.53 -12.59 -4.26
N GLY A 136 1.90 -13.60 -5.06
CA GLY A 136 1.07 -14.77 -5.31
C GLY A 136 -0.23 -14.41 -6.06
N PRO A 137 -1.39 -14.94 -5.64
CA PRO A 137 -2.64 -14.84 -6.41
C PRO A 137 -3.14 -13.42 -6.70
N ILE A 138 -2.69 -12.41 -5.93
CA ILE A 138 -3.12 -11.02 -6.14
C ILE A 138 -2.32 -10.33 -7.25
N ALA A 139 -1.18 -10.89 -7.67
CA ALA A 139 -0.36 -10.37 -8.75
C ALA A 139 -1.13 -10.52 -10.06
N ARG A 140 -1.67 -9.43 -10.61
CA ARG A 140 -2.24 -9.45 -11.95
C ARG A 140 -1.13 -9.15 -12.94
N THR A 141 -0.84 -10.11 -13.81
CA THR A 141 -0.04 -9.90 -15.02
C THR A 141 -0.85 -9.06 -16.01
N GLY A 142 -0.39 -7.85 -16.32
CA GLY A 142 -0.83 -7.08 -17.48
C GLY A 142 -1.99 -6.10 -17.26
N PHE A 143 -1.70 -4.83 -17.51
CA PHE A 143 -2.65 -3.72 -17.64
C PHE A 143 -3.71 -3.97 -18.72
N GLY A 144 -4.98 -3.71 -18.39
CA GLY A 144 -6.08 -3.69 -19.35
C GLY A 144 -7.18 -2.76 -18.87
N TRP A 145 -6.95 -1.45 -18.94
CA TRP A 145 -8.04 -0.47 -18.92
C TRP A 145 -8.65 -0.47 -20.32
N GLN A 146 -9.84 -1.06 -20.46
CA GLN A 146 -10.63 -0.90 -21.68
C GLN A 146 -11.38 0.43 -21.60
N SER A 147 -10.98 1.33 -22.52
CA SER A 147 -11.72 2.35 -23.28
C SER A 147 -12.82 3.14 -22.59
#